data_AF-A0A7T0G1M8-F1
#
_entry.id   AF-A0A7T0G1M8-F1
#
_cell.length_a   1.000
_cell.length_b   1.000
_cell.length_c   1.000
_cell.angle_alpha   90.00
_cell.angle_beta   90.00
_cell.angle_gamma   90.00
#
_symmetry.space_group_name_H-M   'P 1'
#
loop_
_entity.id
_entity.type
_entity.pdbx_description
1 polymer ?
#
loop_
_entity_poly.entity_id
_entity_poly.type
_entity_poly.pdbx_seq_one_letter_code
_entity_poly.pdbx_strand_id
1 'polypeptide(L)' 'MKSFLRTQEDIVSNKNFIRNTKTGNIIYNPPSVPDIASLIQNWGKIVNTPDENRNYSFIKCAMDHYQFEAIHPFLDGK' A
#
# COMPACT_ATOMS: atom_id res chain seq x y z
N MET A 1 4.20 4.17 26.76
CA MET A 1 3.60 3.47 25.61
C MET A 1 3.81 4.34 24.39
N LYS A 2 4.69 3.98 23.46
CA LYS A 2 4.84 4.70 22.19
C LYS A 2 3.74 4.22 21.26
N SER A 3 2.90 5.14 20.81
CA SER A 3 1.84 4.88 19.84
C SER A 3 2.45 4.40 18.52
N PHE A 4 1.89 3.31 17.99
CA PHE A 4 2.17 2.73 16.68
C PHE A 4 1.57 3.62 15.58
N LEU A 5 2.05 4.86 15.45
CA LEU A 5 1.72 5.73 14.34
C LEU A 5 2.93 5.75 13.42
N ARG A 6 2.90 4.91 12.38
CA ARG A 6 3.89 4.96 11.30
C ARG A 6 3.78 6.33 10.62
N THR A 7 4.87 7.10 10.59
CA THR A 7 4.89 8.46 10.03
C THR A 7 5.27 8.43 8.55
N GLN A 8 5.19 9.58 7.87
CA GLN A 8 5.69 9.75 6.51
C GLN A 8 7.18 9.34 6.37
N GLU A 9 7.93 9.31 7.47
CA GLU A 9 9.35 8.94 7.54
C GLU A 9 9.58 7.42 7.40
N ASP A 10 8.54 6.60 7.58
CA ASP A 10 8.60 5.15 7.43
C ASP A 10 8.39 4.68 5.97
N ILE A 11 8.04 5.59 5.06
CA ILE A 11 7.94 5.30 3.62
C ILE A 11 9.33 4.90 3.11
N VAL A 12 9.40 3.79 2.39
CA VAL A 12 10.68 3.21 1.96
C VAL A 12 11.51 4.21 1.16
N SER A 13 12.76 4.41 1.59
CA SER A 13 13.78 5.18 0.87
C SER A 13 14.55 4.35 -0.16
N ASN A 14 14.36 3.02 -0.16
CA ASN A 14 14.95 2.06 -1.09
C ASN A 14 13.86 1.16 -1.70
N LYS A 15 14.10 0.65 -2.91
CA LYS A 15 13.12 -0.16 -3.65
C LYS A 15 12.82 -1.47 -2.92
N ASN A 16 11.55 -1.73 -2.61
CA ASN A 16 11.09 -3.00 -2.06
C ASN A 16 10.52 -3.91 -3.17
N PHE A 17 10.48 -5.22 -2.95
CA PHE A 17 9.94 -6.21 -3.89
C PHE A 17 9.01 -7.17 -3.16
N ILE A 18 7.88 -7.51 -3.80
CA ILE A 18 7.06 -8.62 -3.32
C ILE A 18 7.68 -9.90 -3.83
N ARG A 19 8.01 -10.80 -2.91
CA ARG A 19 8.71 -12.06 -3.20
C ARG A 19 7.88 -13.25 -2.77
N ASN A 20 8.00 -14.33 -3.51
CA ASN A 20 7.53 -15.63 -3.05
C ASN A 20 8.41 -16.08 -1.87
N THR A 21 7.80 -16.31 -0.71
CA THR A 21 8.53 -16.68 0.51
C THR A 21 9.17 -18.07 0.45
N LYS A 22 8.69 -18.96 -0.43
CA LYS A 22 9.22 -20.33 -0.61
C LYS A 22 10.36 -20.39 -1.62
N THR A 23 10.29 -19.61 -2.70
CA THR A 23 11.27 -19.67 -3.80
C THR A 23 12.24 -18.49 -3.82
N GLY A 24 11.94 -17.39 -3.13
CA GLY A 24 12.72 -16.15 -3.16
C GLY A 24 12.54 -15.31 -4.43
N ASN A 25 11.81 -15.82 -5.42
CA ASN A 25 11.56 -15.14 -6.69
C ASN A 25 10.72 -13.88 -6.49
N ILE A 26 11.06 -12.82 -7.21
CA ILE A 26 10.23 -11.62 -7.31
C ILE A 26 8.94 -11.99 -8.04
N ILE A 27 7.80 -11.82 -7.38
CA ILE A 27 6.47 -12.06 -7.95
C ILE A 27 5.81 -10.77 -8.41
N TYR A 28 6.22 -9.65 -7.85
CA TYR A 28 5.73 -8.34 -8.27
C TYR A 28 6.81 -7.27 -8.03
N ASN A 29 6.88 -6.33 -8.97
CA ASN A 29 7.81 -5.21 -8.91
C ASN A 29 7.01 -3.92 -8.58
N PRO A 30 7.07 -3.42 -7.33
CA PRO A 30 6.40 -2.20 -6.91
C PRO A 30 6.84 -0.95 -7.70
N PRO A 31 6.05 0.14 -7.58
CA PRO A 31 6.41 1.46 -8.12
C PRO A 31 7.81 1.93 -7.69
N SER A 32 8.35 2.91 -8.42
CA SER A 32 9.65 3.48 -8.07
C SER A 32 9.53 4.27 -6.76
N VAL A 33 10.61 4.30 -5.96
CA VAL A 33 10.63 5.00 -4.65
C VAL A 33 10.13 6.46 -4.75
N PRO A 34 10.54 7.27 -5.75
CA PRO A 34 10.02 8.64 -5.90
C PRO A 34 8.49 8.74 -6.03
N ASP A 35 7.84 7.70 -6.56
CA ASP A 35 6.40 7.72 -6.84
C ASP A 35 5.57 7.32 -5.60
N ILE A 36 6.15 6.60 -4.65
CA ILE A 36 5.41 5.97 -3.53
C ILE A 36 4.64 7.01 -2.72
N ALA A 37 5.25 8.15 -2.39
CA ALA A 37 4.60 9.17 -1.57
C ALA A 37 3.36 9.78 -2.27
N SER A 38 3.47 10.04 -3.58
CA SER A 38 2.36 10.55 -4.39
C SER A 38 1.24 9.52 -4.50
N LEU A 39 1.59 8.25 -4.73
CA LEU A 39 0.65 7.14 -4.84
C LEU A 39 -0.09 6.87 -3.53
N ILE A 40 0.59 6.89 -2.39
CA ILE A 40 -0.04 6.75 -1.07
C ILE A 40 -0.97 7.92 -0.75
N GLN A 41 -0.57 9.15 -1.10
CA GLN A 41 -1.44 10.31 -0.94
C GLN A 41 -2.71 10.18 -1.79
N ASN A 42 -2.58 9.72 -3.03
CA ASN A 42 -3.71 9.48 -3.93
C ASN A 42 -4.64 8.37 -3.38
N TRP A 43 -4.06 7.22 -3.04
CA TRP A 43 -4.78 6.10 -2.42
C TRP A 43 -5.56 6.56 -1.17
N GLY A 44 -4.93 7.36 -0.31
CA GLY A 44 -5.57 7.95 0.86
C GLY A 44 -6.79 8.82 0.54
N LYS A 45 -6.78 9.56 -0.58
CA LYS A 45 -7.95 10.35 -1.03
C LYS A 45 -9.07 9.44 -1.52
N ILE A 46 -8.75 8.39 -2.27
CA ILE A 46 -9.72 7.44 -2.84
C ILE A 46 -10.40 6.62 -1.73
N VAL A 47 -9.64 6.09 -0.78
CA VAL A 47 -10.20 5.26 0.31
C VAL A 47 -11.17 6.06 1.19
N ASN A 48 -10.89 7.35 1.40
CA ASN A 48 -11.70 8.27 2.20
C ASN A 48 -12.83 8.97 1.43
N THR A 49 -12.94 8.74 0.11
CA THR A 49 -14.05 9.28 -0.67
C THR A 49 -15.34 8.54 -0.29
N PRO A 50 -16.40 9.25 0.13
CA PRO A 50 -17.68 8.62 0.47
C PRO A 50 -18.21 7.79 -0.70
N ASP A 51 -18.55 6.53 -0.42
CA ASP A 51 -19.18 5.68 -1.41
C ASP A 51 -20.70 5.86 -1.34
N GLU A 52 -21.29 6.38 -2.41
CA GLU A 52 -22.74 6.59 -2.51
C GLU A 52 -23.49 5.25 -2.61
N ASN A 53 -22.81 4.16 -2.99
CA ASN A 53 -23.42 2.85 -3.19
C ASN A 53 -22.84 1.77 -2.27
N ARG A 54 -23.49 1.58 -1.12
CA ARG A 54 -23.12 0.56 -0.11
C ARG A 54 -23.11 -0.88 -0.63
N ASN A 55 -23.77 -1.18 -1.74
CA ASN A 55 -23.78 -2.55 -2.29
C ASN A 55 -22.40 -2.97 -2.82
N TYR A 56 -21.50 -2.02 -3.08
CA TYR A 56 -20.15 -2.31 -3.59
C TYR A 56 -19.05 -2.22 -2.53
N SER A 57 -19.39 -2.03 -1.25
CA SER A 57 -18.39 -1.81 -0.20
C SER A 57 -17.36 -2.93 -0.07
N PHE A 58 -17.73 -4.20 -0.34
CA PHE A 58 -16.78 -5.31 -0.34
C PHE A 58 -15.83 -5.29 -1.54
N ILE A 59 -16.34 -4.92 -2.72
CA ILE A 59 -15.53 -4.79 -3.93
C ILE A 59 -14.56 -3.61 -3.77
N LYS A 60 -15.05 -2.47 -3.28
CA LYS A 60 -14.22 -1.31 -2.96
C LYS A 60 -13.12 -1.67 -1.96
N CYS A 61 -13.46 -2.39 -0.89
CA CYS A 61 -12.48 -2.85 0.09
C CYS A 61 -11.41 -3.76 -0.55
N ALA A 62 -11.80 -4.70 -1.40
CA ALA A 62 -10.86 -5.58 -2.11
C ALA A 62 -9.93 -4.78 -3.04
N MET A 63 -10.47 -3.81 -3.78
CA MET A 63 -9.69 -2.93 -4.66
C MET A 63 -8.72 -2.04 -3.88
N ASP A 64 -9.20 -1.40 -2.80
CA ASP A 64 -8.39 -0.53 -1.95
C ASP A 64 -7.25 -1.32 -1.30
N HIS A 65 -7.51 -2.56 -0.85
CA HIS A 65 -6.50 -3.45 -0.28
C HIS A 65 -5.45 -3.86 -1.33
N TYR A 66 -5.90 -4.32 -2.50
CA TYR A 66 -4.99 -4.71 -3.58
C TYR A 66 -4.09 -3.55 -3.99
N GLN A 67 -4.65 -2.35 -4.12
CA GLN A 67 -3.90 -1.16 -4.51
C GLN A 67 -2.85 -0.79 -3.46
N PHE A 68 -3.17 -0.90 -2.17
CA PHE A 68 -2.21 -0.66 -1.09
C PHE A 68 -1.05 -1.66 -1.12
N GLU A 69 -1.36 -2.95 -1.26
CA GLU A 69 -0.35 -4.01 -1.34
C GLU A 69 0.55 -3.83 -2.58
N ALA A 70 -0.02 -3.42 -3.71
CA ALA A 70 0.71 -3.16 -4.95
C ALA A 70 1.63 -1.92 -4.87
N ILE A 71 1.26 -0.89 -4.11
CA ILE A 71 2.17 0.24 -3.84
C ILE A 71 3.33 -0.22 -2.94
N HIS A 72 3.08 -1.16 -2.04
CA HIS A 72 4.05 -1.77 -1.13
C HIS A 72 4.94 -0.73 -0.41
N PRO A 73 4.33 0.25 0.29
CA PRO A 73 5.02 1.48 0.72
C PRO A 73 6.02 1.31 1.87
N PHE A 74 6.02 0.15 2.54
CA PHE A 74 6.84 -0.13 3.73
C PHE A 74 7.82 -1.29 3.45
N LEU A 75 8.96 -1.31 4.17
CA LEU A 75 9.99 -2.34 4.04
C LEU A 75 9.47 -3.72 4.50
N ASP A 76 8.61 -3.72 5.51
CA ASP A 76 8.02 -4.89 6.12
C ASP A 76 6.62 -4.61 6.70
N GLY A 77 5.69 -5.54 6.48
CA GLY A 77 4.29 -5.47 6.95
C GLY A 77 4.08 -5.94 8.39
N LYS A 78 5.05 -5.70 9.28
CA LYS A 78 4.96 -6.08 10.71
C LYS A 78 4.16 -5.09 11.55
#